data_AF-A0A9P8GTZ1-F1
#
_entry.id   AF-A0A9P8GTZ1-F1
#
_cell.length_a   1.000
_cell.length_b   1.000
_cell.length_c   1.000
_cell.angle_alpha   90.00
_cell.angle_beta   90.00
_cell.angle_gamma   90.00
#
_symmetry.space_group_name_H-M   'P 1'
#
loop_
_entity.id
_entity.type
_entity.pdbx_description
1 polymer ?
#
loop_
_entity_poly.entity_id
_entity_poly.type
_entity_poly.pdbx_seq_one_letter_code
_entity_poly.pdbx_strand_id
1 'polypeptide(L)'
;MVMRNSKNIVSTDGERLHNAIRDVLSDDHICSTFGFNYCSDALEVINLICIYAAVFTKVRYVVRVLQLHLQKGSLSKFLVQYCERERHDIQISGTTEYAYITWFLEHWDPEVRVIPNILKTTYDIWDVAAASAVKTLGLADWFGNRLHLDTSQTDVLDLYLSIQPSIGLIPDSTSSSWIKFGFCYCKSFSQRKELAQKYLTLALSQATFDDIVSAYEASCLGDLMRAHSIDISHLENQGVRLYRPPPREYSIYRLMIEVEHALSGRFCSCFRLREGRDCHAYYETHIDLESAVTFGFHQANSWERWQLLNFYKHLFQSPSFNAQLMAKATEDPDLGSLEDYFDSVVPDMRMKLWDKHRANILFPRLRDRLRGWDRDGRPIMHHHLVCRCKEHDVLEPPGIVHSLL
;
A
#
# COMPACT_ATOMS: atom_id res chain seq x y z
N MET A 1 16.68 -19.22 -1.18
CA MET A 1 15.31 -19.75 -1.34
C MET A 1 15.02 -19.77 -2.82
N VAL A 2 15.07 -20.96 -3.44
CA VAL A 2 15.03 -21.12 -4.91
C VAL A 2 13.58 -20.94 -5.38
N MET A 3 13.30 -19.87 -6.13
CA MET A 3 12.09 -19.80 -6.96
C MET A 3 12.22 -20.88 -8.04
N ARG A 4 11.66 -22.06 -7.79
CA ARG A 4 11.52 -23.13 -8.79
C ARG A 4 10.34 -22.80 -9.69
N ASN A 5 10.62 -22.72 -10.99
CA ASN A 5 9.72 -22.90 -12.14
C ASN A 5 8.40 -22.10 -12.14
N SER A 6 8.29 -21.24 -13.15
CA SER A 6 7.14 -20.43 -13.58
C SER A 6 5.91 -21.24 -14.07
N LYS A 7 5.63 -22.41 -13.49
CA LYS A 7 4.43 -23.20 -13.79
C LYS A 7 3.63 -23.44 -12.51
N ASN A 8 2.49 -22.75 -12.43
CA ASN A 8 1.46 -22.79 -11.39
C ASN A 8 1.78 -22.00 -10.12
N ILE A 9 1.67 -20.68 -10.23
CA ILE A 9 1.57 -19.76 -9.09
C ILE A 9 0.20 -19.97 -8.43
N VAL A 10 0.15 -20.70 -7.32
CA VAL A 10 -1.04 -20.85 -6.46
C VAL A 10 -1.36 -19.47 -5.83
N SER A 11 -2.59 -19.21 -5.37
CA SER A 11 -3.00 -17.87 -4.89
C SER A 11 -2.06 -17.25 -3.84
N THR A 12 -1.42 -18.08 -3.01
CA THR A 12 -0.40 -17.68 -2.03
C THR A 12 0.92 -17.23 -2.66
N ASP A 13 1.32 -17.81 -3.79
CA ASP A 13 2.53 -17.42 -4.50
C ASP A 13 2.32 -16.11 -5.27
N GLY A 14 1.10 -15.89 -5.77
CA GLY A 14 0.72 -14.65 -6.45
C GLY A 14 0.69 -13.45 -5.52
N GLU A 15 0.12 -13.60 -4.31
CA GLU A 15 0.11 -12.57 -3.28
C GLU A 15 1.52 -12.25 -2.77
N ARG A 16 2.36 -13.28 -2.57
CA ARG A 16 3.76 -13.09 -2.16
C ARG A 16 4.55 -12.31 -3.20
N LEU A 17 4.39 -12.65 -4.48
CA LEU A 17 5.05 -11.96 -5.58
C LEU A 17 4.60 -10.49 -5.68
N HIS A 18 3.29 -10.26 -5.60
CA HIS A 18 2.71 -8.92 -5.54
C HIS A 18 3.31 -8.09 -4.40
N ASN A 19 3.35 -8.66 -3.18
CA ASN A 19 3.88 -7.96 -2.01
C ASN A 19 5.38 -7.66 -2.15
N ALA A 20 6.16 -8.58 -2.72
CA ALA A 20 7.59 -8.35 -2.96
C ALA A 20 7.85 -7.20 -3.94
N ILE A 21 7.10 -7.13 -5.05
CA ILE A 21 7.18 -6.03 -6.02
C ILE A 21 6.80 -4.72 -5.34
N ARG A 22 5.66 -4.70 -4.63
CA ARG A 22 5.19 -3.53 -3.88
C ARG A 22 6.22 -3.03 -2.88
N ASP A 23 6.85 -3.94 -2.12
CA ASP A 23 7.81 -3.56 -1.08
C ASP A 23 9.07 -2.94 -1.71
N VAL A 24 9.57 -3.49 -2.82
CA VAL A 24 10.69 -2.90 -3.57
C VAL A 24 10.33 -1.52 -4.11
N LEU A 25 9.18 -1.39 -4.79
CA LEU A 25 8.73 -0.15 -5.41
C LEU A 25 8.33 0.93 -4.38
N SER A 26 8.12 0.56 -3.12
CA SER A 26 7.80 1.50 -2.03
C SER A 26 9.03 2.15 -1.40
N ASP A 27 10.24 1.76 -1.80
CA ASP A 27 11.50 2.30 -1.27
C ASP A 27 12.34 2.93 -2.40
N ASP A 28 12.32 4.27 -2.45
CA ASP A 28 13.03 5.03 -3.46
C ASP A 28 14.54 4.80 -3.43
N HIS A 29 15.09 4.59 -2.23
CA HIS A 29 16.51 4.35 -2.06
C HIS A 29 16.88 2.98 -2.64
N ILE A 30 16.11 1.93 -2.35
CA ILE A 30 16.31 0.61 -2.95
C ILE A 30 16.17 0.71 -4.48
N CYS A 31 15.14 1.38 -4.97
CA CYS A 31 14.88 1.46 -6.40
C CYS A 31 16.00 2.14 -7.19
N SER A 32 16.44 3.32 -6.75
CA SER A 32 17.52 4.07 -7.38
C SER A 32 18.89 3.40 -7.18
N THR A 33 19.12 2.76 -6.03
CA THR A 33 20.40 2.12 -5.71
C THR A 33 20.62 0.84 -6.50
N PHE A 34 19.56 0.07 -6.73
CA PHE A 34 19.62 -1.24 -7.38
C PHE A 34 19.00 -1.27 -8.78
N GLY A 35 18.60 -0.11 -9.33
CA GLY A 35 18.19 0.02 -10.73
C GLY A 35 16.75 -0.39 -11.05
N PHE A 36 15.90 -0.62 -10.03
CA PHE A 36 14.48 -0.92 -10.26
C PHE A 36 13.71 0.26 -10.88
N ASN A 37 14.24 1.48 -10.79
CA ASN A 37 13.67 2.65 -11.46
C ASN A 37 13.75 2.62 -13.00
N TYR A 38 14.50 1.69 -13.59
CA TYR A 38 14.53 1.43 -15.05
C TYR A 38 13.56 0.34 -15.50
N CYS A 39 12.96 -0.41 -14.57
CA CYS A 39 12.00 -1.45 -14.93
C CYS A 39 10.74 -0.80 -15.48
N SER A 40 10.27 -1.28 -16.63
CA SER A 40 9.09 -0.76 -17.35
C SER A 40 7.81 -1.54 -17.03
N ASP A 41 7.95 -2.76 -16.49
CA ASP A 41 6.83 -3.56 -16.01
C ASP A 41 7.22 -4.46 -14.81
N ALA A 42 6.21 -5.11 -14.22
CA ALA A 42 6.36 -6.03 -13.10
C ALA A 42 7.26 -7.23 -13.42
N LEU A 43 7.30 -7.70 -14.67
CA LEU A 43 8.16 -8.83 -15.07
C LEU A 43 9.63 -8.41 -15.04
N GLU A 44 9.95 -7.19 -15.49
CA GLU A 44 11.30 -6.63 -15.39
C GLU A 44 11.76 -6.50 -13.94
N VAL A 45 10.88 -6.04 -13.04
CA VAL A 45 11.17 -6.01 -11.60
C VAL A 45 11.49 -7.42 -11.08
N ILE A 46 10.68 -8.42 -11.44
CA ILE A 46 10.91 -9.82 -11.04
C ILE A 46 12.23 -10.34 -11.60
N ASN A 47 12.56 -10.06 -12.86
CA ASN A 47 13.81 -10.48 -13.47
C ASN A 47 15.01 -9.89 -12.73
N LEU A 48 14.95 -8.60 -12.38
CA LEU A 48 16.01 -7.95 -11.62
C LEU A 48 16.13 -8.50 -10.18
N ILE A 49 15.00 -8.77 -9.50
CA ILE A 49 14.99 -9.50 -8.22
C ILE A 49 15.68 -10.87 -8.36
N CYS A 50 15.39 -11.61 -9.44
CA CYS A 50 16.00 -12.93 -9.69
C CYS A 50 17.51 -12.84 -9.88
N ILE A 51 18.01 -11.81 -10.57
CA ILE A 51 19.45 -11.57 -10.74
C ILE A 51 20.10 -11.32 -9.39
N TYR A 52 19.57 -10.39 -8.59
CA TYR A 52 20.12 -10.14 -7.27
C TYR A 52 20.07 -11.39 -6.39
N ALA A 53 18.97 -12.14 -6.39
CA ALA A 53 18.85 -13.39 -5.65
C ALA A 53 19.91 -14.43 -6.07
N ALA A 54 20.21 -14.53 -7.37
CA ALA A 54 21.25 -15.41 -7.89
C ALA A 54 22.65 -14.95 -7.45
N VAL A 55 22.93 -13.65 -7.52
CA VAL A 55 24.18 -13.03 -7.01
C VAL A 55 24.36 -13.31 -5.52
N PHE A 56 23.32 -13.09 -4.70
CA PHE A 56 23.33 -13.39 -3.27
C PHE A 56 23.59 -14.87 -2.95
N THR A 57 23.16 -15.77 -3.82
CA THR A 57 23.33 -17.21 -3.63
C THR A 57 24.71 -17.70 -4.06
N LYS A 58 25.25 -17.17 -5.15
CA LYS A 58 26.45 -17.72 -5.82
C LYS A 58 27.74 -16.94 -5.53
N VAL A 59 27.65 -15.66 -5.17
CA VAL A 59 28.83 -14.81 -4.95
C VAL A 59 29.25 -14.85 -3.48
N ARG A 60 30.50 -15.27 -3.22
CA ARG A 60 31.08 -15.20 -1.87
C ARG A 60 31.27 -13.76 -1.45
N TYR A 61 30.97 -13.45 -0.19
CA TYR A 61 31.05 -12.10 0.38
C TYR A 61 30.21 -11.08 -0.39
N VAL A 62 29.06 -11.51 -0.92
CA VAL A 62 28.18 -10.70 -1.78
C VAL A 62 27.93 -9.29 -1.27
N VAL A 63 27.64 -9.10 0.03
CA VAL A 63 27.38 -7.77 0.60
C VAL A 63 28.56 -6.82 0.38
N ARG A 64 29.80 -7.30 0.59
CA ARG A 64 31.02 -6.51 0.39
C ARG A 64 31.26 -6.23 -1.10
N VAL A 65 30.98 -7.20 -1.97
CA VAL A 65 31.14 -7.05 -3.42
C VAL A 65 30.15 -6.03 -3.96
N LEU A 66 28.87 -6.14 -3.61
CA LEU A 66 27.84 -5.18 -4.00
C LEU A 66 28.16 -3.77 -3.48
N GLN A 67 28.56 -3.63 -2.21
CA GLN A 67 28.95 -2.35 -1.64
C GLN A 67 30.11 -1.70 -2.40
N LEU A 68 31.13 -2.48 -2.77
CA LEU A 68 32.27 -2.00 -3.55
C LEU A 68 31.83 -1.46 -4.92
N HIS A 69 30.96 -2.20 -5.62
CA HIS A 69 30.49 -1.80 -6.94
C HIS A 69 29.54 -0.60 -6.90
N LEU A 70 28.69 -0.52 -5.86
CA LEU A 70 27.84 0.65 -5.59
C LEU A 70 28.69 1.91 -5.37
N GLN A 71 29.69 1.85 -4.49
CA GLN A 71 30.59 2.99 -4.20
C GLN A 71 31.38 3.45 -5.43
N LYS A 72 31.64 2.54 -6.37
CA LYS A 72 32.35 2.82 -7.62
C LYS A 72 31.43 3.22 -8.78
N GLY A 73 30.11 3.23 -8.59
CA GLY A 73 29.16 3.46 -9.70
C GLY A 73 29.25 2.42 -10.81
N SER A 74 29.64 1.19 -10.47
CA SER A 74 29.98 0.13 -11.44
C SER A 74 29.08 -1.10 -11.30
N LEU A 75 27.95 -0.98 -10.60
CA LEU A 75 27.08 -2.11 -10.32
C LEU A 75 26.44 -2.66 -11.60
N SER A 76 26.05 -1.81 -12.55
CA SER A 76 25.57 -2.24 -13.87
C SER A 76 26.58 -3.14 -14.59
N LYS A 77 27.83 -2.69 -14.68
CA LYS A 77 28.94 -3.43 -15.31
C LYS A 77 29.19 -4.78 -14.62
N PHE A 78 29.16 -4.79 -13.29
CA PHE A 78 29.29 -6.03 -12.52
C PHE A 78 28.17 -7.02 -12.82
N LEU A 79 26.92 -6.57 -12.87
CA LEU A 79 25.78 -7.44 -13.15
C LEU A 79 25.81 -7.99 -14.59
N VAL A 80 26.24 -7.19 -15.56
CA VAL A 80 26.44 -7.65 -16.94
C VAL A 80 27.49 -8.77 -16.97
N GLN A 81 28.66 -8.54 -16.37
CA GLN A 81 29.73 -9.55 -16.31
C GLN A 81 29.29 -10.83 -15.57
N TYR A 82 28.49 -10.69 -14.52
CA TYR A 82 27.90 -11.83 -13.81
C TYR A 82 26.97 -12.64 -14.72
N CYS A 83 26.06 -11.97 -15.43
CA CYS A 83 25.13 -12.62 -16.35
C CYS A 83 25.84 -13.29 -17.54
N GLU A 84 26.87 -12.65 -18.10
CA GLU A 84 27.70 -13.24 -19.17
C GLU A 84 28.39 -14.53 -18.72
N ARG A 85 28.94 -14.52 -17.50
CA ARG A 85 29.57 -15.72 -16.92
C ARG A 85 28.56 -16.83 -16.68
N GLU A 86 27.42 -16.52 -16.11
CA GLU A 86 26.36 -17.50 -15.86
C GLU A 86 25.86 -18.12 -17.17
N ARG A 87 25.66 -17.31 -18.22
CA ARG A 87 25.33 -17.81 -19.56
C ARG A 87 26.39 -18.77 -20.09
N HIS A 88 27.67 -18.43 -19.94
CA HIS A 88 28.76 -19.31 -20.37
C HIS A 88 28.77 -20.66 -19.63
N ASP A 89 28.58 -20.65 -18.31
CA ASP A 89 28.51 -21.87 -17.49
C ASP A 89 27.29 -22.75 -17.85
N ILE A 90 26.16 -22.12 -18.15
CA ILE A 90 24.93 -22.79 -18.62
C ILE A 90 25.16 -23.47 -19.97
N GLN A 91 25.83 -22.78 -20.91
CA GLN A 91 26.17 -23.32 -22.22
C GLN A 91 27.12 -24.52 -22.12
N ILE A 92 28.11 -24.48 -21.22
CA ILE A 92 29.03 -25.61 -20.98
C ILE A 92 28.29 -26.80 -20.35
N SER A 93 27.42 -26.53 -19.38
CA SER A 93 26.67 -27.57 -18.67
C SER A 93 25.52 -28.18 -19.46
N GLY A 94 25.17 -27.61 -20.63
CA GLY A 94 24.04 -28.05 -21.45
C GLY A 94 22.67 -27.83 -20.80
N THR A 95 22.59 -26.90 -19.85
CA THR A 95 21.34 -26.58 -19.15
C THR A 95 20.55 -25.47 -19.86
N THR A 96 19.25 -25.37 -19.60
CA THR A 96 18.41 -24.29 -20.17
C THR A 96 18.76 -22.95 -19.51
N GLU A 97 19.00 -21.92 -20.33
CA GLU A 97 19.23 -20.55 -19.84
C GLU A 97 18.00 -19.99 -19.13
N TYR A 98 18.26 -19.27 -18.03
CA TYR A 98 17.20 -18.58 -17.31
C TYR A 98 16.80 -17.29 -18.05
N ALA A 99 15.49 -17.07 -18.20
CA ALA A 99 14.94 -15.93 -18.91
C ALA A 99 15.44 -14.57 -18.39
N TYR A 100 15.70 -14.44 -17.08
CA TYR A 100 16.21 -13.19 -16.49
C TYR A 100 17.65 -12.85 -16.92
N ILE A 101 18.48 -13.86 -17.26
CA ILE A 101 19.84 -13.65 -17.78
C ILE A 101 19.75 -13.11 -19.21
N THR A 102 18.91 -13.74 -20.03
CA THR A 102 18.65 -13.31 -21.40
C THR A 102 18.11 -11.89 -21.44
N TRP A 103 17.06 -11.61 -20.66
CA TRP A 103 16.49 -10.28 -20.52
C TRP A 103 17.54 -9.23 -20.16
N PHE A 104 18.36 -9.47 -19.12
CA PHE A 104 19.32 -8.46 -18.66
C PHE A 104 20.37 -8.15 -19.71
N LEU A 105 20.92 -9.16 -20.38
CA LEU A 105 21.97 -8.95 -21.38
C LEU A 105 21.45 -8.32 -22.68
N GLU A 106 20.16 -8.45 -22.98
CA GLU A 106 19.53 -7.81 -24.14
C GLU A 106 19.06 -6.38 -23.86
N HIS A 107 18.65 -6.09 -22.61
CA HIS A 107 17.98 -4.82 -22.25
C HIS A 107 18.83 -3.89 -21.39
N TRP A 108 20.02 -4.33 -20.95
CA TRP A 108 20.88 -3.55 -20.06
C TRP A 108 22.17 -3.12 -20.74
N ASP A 109 22.18 -1.88 -21.25
CA ASP A 109 23.41 -1.19 -21.63
C ASP A 109 24.01 -0.53 -20.38
N PRO A 110 25.18 -0.95 -19.88
CA PRO A 110 25.77 -0.41 -18.65
C PRO A 110 26.27 1.04 -18.77
N GLU A 111 26.45 1.57 -19.98
CA GLU A 111 26.81 2.97 -20.22
C GLU A 111 25.59 3.89 -20.23
N VAL A 112 24.42 3.38 -20.62
CA VAL A 112 23.15 4.14 -20.62
C VAL A 112 22.39 3.97 -19.31
N ARG A 113 22.27 2.73 -18.82
CA ARG A 113 21.54 2.35 -17.59
C ARG A 113 22.53 2.12 -16.44
N VAL A 114 23.11 3.21 -15.97
CA VAL A 114 24.07 3.21 -14.85
C VAL A 114 23.35 2.83 -13.54
N ILE A 115 23.99 2.02 -12.70
CA ILE A 115 23.52 1.67 -11.34
C ILE A 115 24.64 1.97 -10.33
N PRO A 116 24.36 2.73 -9.25
CA PRO A 116 23.07 3.32 -8.88
C PRO A 116 22.70 4.54 -9.75
N ASN A 117 21.40 4.79 -9.92
CA ASN A 117 20.89 5.98 -10.60
C ASN A 117 20.06 6.84 -9.65
N ILE A 118 20.78 7.60 -8.82
CA ILE A 118 20.20 8.47 -7.78
C ILE A 118 19.58 9.74 -8.39
N LEU A 119 19.96 10.10 -9.63
CA LEU A 119 19.52 11.36 -10.26
C LEU A 119 18.21 11.23 -11.04
N LYS A 120 17.78 10.01 -11.39
CA LYS A 120 16.51 9.81 -12.09
C LYS A 120 15.35 10.02 -11.12
N THR A 121 14.52 11.00 -11.44
CA THR A 121 13.37 11.45 -10.62
C THR A 121 12.07 10.75 -11.00
N THR A 122 12.04 10.00 -12.10
CA THR A 122 10.88 9.21 -12.54
C THR A 122 11.18 7.72 -12.56
N TYR A 123 10.14 6.92 -12.72
CA TYR A 123 10.21 5.48 -12.72
C TYR A 123 9.55 4.99 -14.00
N ASP A 124 10.27 4.22 -14.81
CA ASP A 124 9.79 3.82 -16.13
C ASP A 124 8.46 3.03 -16.03
N ILE A 125 8.29 2.22 -14.98
CA ILE A 125 7.05 1.48 -14.71
C ILE A 125 5.83 2.39 -14.52
N TRP A 126 6.02 3.53 -13.86
CA TRP A 126 4.98 4.52 -13.60
C TRP A 126 4.70 5.36 -14.85
N ASP A 127 5.71 5.67 -15.64
CA ASP A 127 5.55 6.34 -16.94
C ASP A 127 4.73 5.47 -17.91
N VAL A 128 5.01 4.16 -17.97
CA VAL A 128 4.25 3.19 -18.78
C VAL A 128 2.81 3.04 -18.28
N ALA A 129 2.61 2.95 -16.96
CA ALA A 129 1.27 2.88 -16.38
C ALA A 129 0.46 4.15 -16.66
N ALA A 130 1.09 5.33 -16.54
CA ALA A 130 0.47 6.60 -16.86
C ALA A 130 -0.01 6.64 -18.31
N ALA A 131 0.88 6.33 -19.26
CA ALA A 131 0.51 6.27 -20.67
C ALA A 131 -0.64 5.27 -20.94
N SER A 132 -0.63 4.11 -20.30
CA SER A 132 -1.67 3.09 -20.44
C SER A 132 -3.01 3.53 -19.84
N ALA A 133 -3.00 4.10 -18.63
CA ALA A 133 -4.20 4.58 -17.96
C ALA A 133 -4.84 5.74 -18.74
N VAL A 134 -4.04 6.71 -19.20
CA VAL A 134 -4.49 7.84 -20.03
C VAL A 134 -5.18 7.34 -21.29
N LYS A 135 -4.59 6.35 -21.97
CA LYS A 135 -5.18 5.76 -23.16
C LYS A 135 -6.49 5.02 -22.84
N THR A 136 -6.50 4.21 -21.79
CA THR A 136 -7.64 3.37 -21.41
C THR A 136 -8.84 4.23 -20.99
N LEU A 137 -8.59 5.31 -20.27
CA LEU A 137 -9.64 6.23 -19.81
C LEU A 137 -10.02 7.30 -20.84
N GLY A 138 -9.39 7.31 -22.03
CA GLY A 138 -9.68 8.30 -23.06
C GLY A 138 -9.23 9.73 -22.73
N LEU A 139 -8.18 9.89 -21.91
CA LEU A 139 -7.71 11.17 -21.36
C LEU A 139 -6.61 11.87 -22.18
N ALA A 140 -6.33 11.42 -23.40
CA ALA A 140 -5.22 11.94 -24.21
C ALA A 140 -5.28 13.47 -24.39
N ASP A 141 -6.48 14.02 -24.63
CA ASP A 141 -6.70 15.45 -24.80
C ASP A 141 -6.66 16.23 -23.47
N TRP A 142 -6.96 15.57 -22.34
CA TRP A 142 -6.97 16.22 -21.02
C TRP A 142 -5.55 16.54 -20.54
N PHE A 143 -4.62 15.58 -20.70
CA PHE A 143 -3.22 15.80 -20.34
C PHE A 143 -2.53 16.79 -21.27
N GLY A 144 -2.85 16.75 -22.58
CA GLY A 144 -2.33 17.72 -23.55
C GLY A 144 -2.74 19.16 -23.25
N ASN A 145 -3.95 19.36 -22.68
CA ASN A 145 -4.50 20.67 -22.35
C ASN A 145 -4.18 21.15 -20.92
N ARG A 146 -3.43 20.39 -20.12
CA ARG A 146 -3.10 20.69 -18.71
C ARG A 146 -4.34 21.02 -17.87
N LEU A 147 -5.45 20.32 -18.10
CA LEU A 147 -6.65 20.52 -17.28
C LEU A 147 -6.36 20.05 -15.85
N HIS A 148 -6.72 20.89 -14.87
CA HIS A 148 -6.65 20.52 -13.46
C HIS A 148 -7.76 19.53 -13.14
N LEU A 149 -7.38 18.34 -12.66
CA LEU A 149 -8.32 17.36 -12.14
C LEU A 149 -8.85 17.83 -10.78
N ASP A 150 -10.13 17.61 -10.52
CA ASP A 150 -10.67 17.70 -9.16
C ASP A 150 -10.31 16.45 -8.33
N THR A 151 -10.65 16.48 -7.03
CA THR A 151 -10.34 15.39 -6.11
C THR A 151 -10.92 14.04 -6.55
N SER A 152 -12.16 14.01 -7.08
CA SER A 152 -12.82 12.77 -7.50
C SER A 152 -12.17 12.21 -8.76
N GLN A 153 -11.82 13.07 -9.70
CA GLN A 153 -11.09 12.72 -10.91
C GLN A 153 -9.69 12.18 -10.59
N THR A 154 -8.96 12.82 -9.67
CA THR A 154 -7.67 12.33 -9.19
C THR A 154 -7.80 10.96 -8.53
N ASP A 155 -8.80 10.77 -7.65
CA ASP A 155 -9.03 9.48 -6.98
C ASP A 155 -9.25 8.34 -7.98
N VAL A 156 -10.06 8.58 -9.01
CA VAL A 156 -10.33 7.59 -10.06
C VAL A 156 -9.06 7.32 -10.86
N LEU A 157 -8.36 8.37 -11.31
CA LEU A 157 -7.12 8.23 -12.05
C LEU A 157 -6.07 7.43 -11.26
N ASP A 158 -5.86 7.75 -9.98
CA ASP A 158 -4.91 7.07 -9.09
C ASP A 158 -5.19 5.56 -8.96
N LEU A 159 -6.48 5.19 -8.81
CA LEU A 159 -6.86 3.78 -8.85
C LEU A 159 -6.40 3.16 -10.17
N TYR A 160 -6.80 3.74 -11.30
CA TYR A 160 -6.54 3.15 -12.62
C TYR A 160 -5.05 3.11 -12.97
N LEU A 161 -4.25 4.07 -12.52
CA LEU A 161 -2.79 4.05 -12.61
C LEU A 161 -2.21 2.85 -11.86
N SER A 162 -2.58 2.69 -10.58
CA SER A 162 -2.01 1.64 -9.73
C SER A 162 -2.32 0.22 -10.21
N ILE A 163 -3.53 -0.02 -10.72
CA ILE A 163 -3.97 -1.34 -11.16
C ILE A 163 -3.61 -1.66 -12.62
N GLN A 164 -2.96 -0.75 -13.35
CA GLN A 164 -2.54 -1.02 -14.73
C GLN A 164 -1.71 -2.32 -14.80
N PRO A 165 -1.86 -3.16 -15.85
CA PRO A 165 -1.13 -4.41 -15.96
C PRO A 165 0.40 -4.29 -15.91
N SER A 166 0.97 -3.13 -16.29
CA SER A 166 2.41 -2.89 -16.22
C SER A 166 2.93 -2.90 -14.79
N ILE A 167 2.20 -2.36 -13.82
CA ILE A 167 2.60 -2.33 -12.40
C ILE A 167 1.84 -3.40 -11.61
N GLY A 168 0.52 -3.44 -11.75
CA GLY A 168 -0.34 -4.42 -11.10
C GLY A 168 -0.42 -4.30 -9.58
N LEU A 169 -0.29 -3.09 -9.02
CA LEU A 169 -0.42 -2.84 -7.58
C LEU A 169 -1.89 -2.83 -7.19
N ILE A 170 -2.34 -3.95 -6.63
CA ILE A 170 -3.70 -4.12 -6.15
C ILE A 170 -3.84 -3.39 -4.80
N PRO A 171 -4.82 -2.47 -4.65
CA PRO A 171 -4.99 -1.70 -3.42
C PRO A 171 -5.09 -2.55 -2.15
N ASP A 172 -4.44 -2.07 -1.10
CA ASP A 172 -4.42 -2.67 0.24
C ASP A 172 -4.37 -1.57 1.32
N SER A 173 -4.23 -1.95 2.59
CA SER A 173 -4.17 -0.99 3.71
C SER A 173 -3.03 0.03 3.65
N THR A 174 -2.17 -0.02 2.65
CA THR A 174 -1.12 0.98 2.40
C THR A 174 -1.51 2.01 1.33
N SER A 175 -2.70 1.89 0.72
CA SER A 175 -3.24 2.80 -0.28
C SER A 175 -4.62 3.34 0.10
N SER A 176 -4.86 4.63 -0.16
CA SER A 176 -6.17 5.24 0.07
C SER A 176 -7.28 4.67 -0.82
N SER A 177 -6.91 4.17 -2.01
CA SER A 177 -7.82 3.50 -2.95
C SER A 177 -8.45 2.25 -2.35
N TRP A 178 -7.82 1.65 -1.34
CA TRP A 178 -8.36 0.47 -0.66
C TRP A 178 -9.70 0.75 0.02
N ILE A 179 -9.85 1.91 0.65
CA ILE A 179 -11.10 2.35 1.26
C ILE A 179 -12.00 3.02 0.23
N LYS A 180 -11.46 3.93 -0.59
CA LYS A 180 -12.25 4.74 -1.55
C LYS A 180 -13.06 3.87 -2.52
N PHE A 181 -12.47 2.77 -2.99
CA PHE A 181 -13.06 1.90 -4.02
C PHE A 181 -13.52 0.53 -3.48
N GLY A 182 -13.58 0.37 -2.16
CA GLY A 182 -14.21 -0.78 -1.53
C GLY A 182 -13.39 -2.07 -1.49
N PHE A 183 -12.10 -2.03 -1.82
CA PHE A 183 -11.20 -3.18 -1.64
C PHE A 183 -11.07 -3.60 -0.17
N CYS A 184 -11.39 -2.72 0.78
CA CYS A 184 -11.45 -3.01 2.22
C CYS A 184 -12.51 -4.04 2.61
N TYR A 185 -13.50 -4.29 1.74
CA TYR A 185 -14.48 -5.36 1.93
C TYR A 185 -13.98 -6.73 1.47
N CYS A 186 -12.89 -6.79 0.71
CA CYS A 186 -12.30 -8.05 0.27
C CYS A 186 -11.58 -8.73 1.45
N LYS A 187 -11.90 -10.01 1.68
CA LYS A 187 -11.32 -10.87 2.72
C LYS A 187 -10.10 -11.66 2.24
N SER A 188 -9.78 -11.61 0.94
CA SER A 188 -8.66 -12.33 0.35
C SER A 188 -8.00 -11.54 -0.79
N PHE A 189 -6.75 -11.87 -1.09
CA PHE A 189 -6.07 -11.35 -2.27
C PHE A 189 -6.78 -11.72 -3.58
N SER A 190 -7.38 -12.91 -3.66
CA SER A 190 -8.14 -13.33 -4.85
C SER A 190 -9.31 -12.40 -5.14
N GLN A 191 -10.07 -12.01 -4.11
CA GLN A 191 -11.18 -11.06 -4.25
C GLN A 191 -10.68 -9.67 -4.65
N ARG A 192 -9.59 -9.19 -4.05
CA ARG A 192 -8.99 -7.90 -4.43
C ARG A 192 -8.52 -7.91 -5.88
N LYS A 193 -7.91 -9.00 -6.33
CA LYS A 193 -7.48 -9.18 -7.72
C LYS A 193 -8.68 -9.21 -8.68
N GLU A 194 -9.74 -9.94 -8.33
CA GLU A 194 -10.97 -9.97 -9.12
C GLU A 194 -11.59 -8.57 -9.22
N LEU A 195 -11.70 -7.85 -8.10
CA LEU A 195 -12.23 -6.48 -8.08
C LEU A 195 -11.40 -5.52 -8.94
N ALA A 196 -10.06 -5.58 -8.87
CA ALA A 196 -9.19 -4.80 -9.75
C ALA A 196 -9.42 -5.12 -11.24
N GLN A 197 -9.64 -6.39 -11.58
CA GLN A 197 -9.98 -6.79 -12.96
C GLN A 197 -11.33 -6.24 -13.41
N LYS A 198 -12.33 -6.18 -12.52
CA LYS A 198 -13.65 -5.57 -12.84
C LYS A 198 -13.51 -4.07 -13.12
N TYR A 199 -12.71 -3.34 -12.33
CA TYR A 199 -12.38 -1.94 -12.61
C TYR A 199 -11.69 -1.79 -13.97
N LEU A 200 -10.63 -2.54 -14.26
CA LEU A 200 -9.97 -2.49 -15.57
C LEU A 200 -10.93 -2.80 -16.74
N THR A 201 -11.84 -3.76 -16.56
CA THR A 201 -12.85 -4.10 -17.57
C THR A 201 -13.83 -2.94 -17.79
N LEU A 202 -14.18 -2.21 -16.73
CA LEU A 202 -15.03 -1.03 -16.82
C LEU A 202 -14.38 0.07 -17.66
N ALA A 203 -13.09 0.36 -17.46
CA ALA A 203 -12.38 1.34 -18.27
C ALA A 203 -12.18 0.90 -19.73
N LEU A 204 -12.16 -0.40 -20.01
CA LEU A 204 -12.13 -0.95 -21.38
C LEU A 204 -13.53 -1.07 -22.03
N SER A 205 -14.59 -0.73 -21.30
CA SER A 205 -15.95 -0.73 -21.81
C SER A 205 -16.27 0.56 -22.58
N GLN A 206 -17.55 0.83 -22.82
CA GLN A 206 -18.01 2.10 -23.41
C GLN A 206 -18.23 3.21 -22.36
N ALA A 207 -17.96 2.95 -21.07
CA ALA A 207 -18.04 3.96 -20.02
C ALA A 207 -16.98 5.03 -20.24
N THR A 208 -17.37 6.30 -20.21
CA THR A 208 -16.42 7.42 -20.25
C THR A 208 -15.78 7.64 -18.88
N PHE A 209 -14.67 8.36 -18.84
CA PHE A 209 -14.06 8.76 -17.57
C PHE A 209 -15.03 9.52 -16.67
N ASP A 210 -15.82 10.44 -17.24
CA ASP A 210 -16.82 11.22 -16.51
C ASP A 210 -17.96 10.35 -15.97
N ASP A 211 -18.36 9.29 -16.68
CA ASP A 211 -19.35 8.32 -16.17
C ASP A 211 -18.81 7.60 -14.93
N ILE A 212 -17.54 7.19 -14.97
CA ILE A 212 -16.87 6.51 -13.85
C ILE A 212 -16.74 7.44 -12.64
N VAL A 213 -16.33 8.70 -12.87
CA VAL A 213 -16.22 9.72 -11.82
C VAL A 213 -17.58 10.01 -11.20
N SER A 214 -18.61 10.22 -12.03
CA SER A 214 -19.98 10.46 -11.55
C SER A 214 -20.50 9.27 -10.72
N ALA A 215 -20.21 8.04 -11.14
CA ALA A 215 -20.59 6.84 -10.41
C ALA A 215 -19.81 6.65 -9.11
N TYR A 216 -18.54 7.06 -9.07
CA TYR A 216 -17.73 7.08 -7.85
C TYR A 216 -18.33 8.05 -6.82
N GLU A 217 -18.63 9.29 -7.23
CA GLU A 217 -19.22 10.30 -6.36
C GLU A 217 -20.60 9.89 -5.82
N ALA A 218 -21.43 9.31 -6.69
CA ALA A 218 -22.76 8.82 -6.32
C ALA A 218 -22.74 7.46 -5.59
N SER A 219 -21.56 6.86 -5.36
CA SER A 219 -21.41 5.53 -4.75
C SER A 219 -22.18 4.42 -5.49
N CYS A 220 -22.30 4.53 -6.82
CA CYS A 220 -23.06 3.62 -7.68
C CYS A 220 -22.20 2.94 -8.76
N LEU A 221 -20.87 2.81 -8.54
CA LEU A 221 -19.95 2.09 -9.42
C LEU A 221 -20.43 0.67 -9.78
N GLY A 222 -21.09 -0.01 -8.85
CA GLY A 222 -21.67 -1.33 -9.11
C GLY A 222 -22.84 -1.30 -10.12
N ASP A 223 -23.67 -0.25 -10.08
CA ASP A 223 -24.74 -0.06 -11.06
C ASP A 223 -24.16 0.23 -12.46
N LEU A 224 -23.13 1.07 -12.52
CA LEU A 224 -22.42 1.36 -13.77
C LEU A 224 -21.80 0.08 -14.35
N MET A 225 -21.11 -0.73 -13.55
CA MET A 225 -20.57 -2.02 -14.00
C MET A 225 -21.65 -2.93 -14.58
N ARG A 226 -22.80 -3.05 -13.91
CA ARG A 226 -23.95 -3.84 -14.43
C ARG A 226 -24.50 -3.28 -15.74
N ALA A 227 -24.59 -1.96 -15.89
CA ALA A 227 -25.02 -1.32 -17.13
C ALA A 227 -24.08 -1.64 -18.30
N HIS A 228 -22.79 -1.84 -18.03
CA HIS A 228 -21.78 -2.25 -19.00
C HIS A 228 -21.58 -3.78 -19.08
N SER A 229 -22.55 -4.58 -18.60
CA SER A 229 -22.52 -6.05 -18.65
C SER A 229 -21.33 -6.69 -17.91
N ILE A 230 -20.80 -6.02 -16.89
CA ILE A 230 -19.72 -6.52 -16.04
C ILE A 230 -20.35 -7.18 -14.82
N ASP A 231 -20.29 -8.51 -14.77
CA ASP A 231 -20.83 -9.27 -13.63
C ASP A 231 -19.98 -9.06 -12.37
N ILE A 232 -20.58 -8.50 -11.33
CA ILE A 232 -19.99 -8.33 -9.99
C ILE A 232 -20.73 -9.11 -8.91
N SER A 233 -21.73 -9.92 -9.29
CA SER A 233 -22.64 -10.59 -8.35
C SER A 233 -21.89 -11.53 -7.42
N HIS A 234 -20.82 -12.17 -7.89
CA HIS A 234 -19.98 -13.05 -7.07
C HIS A 234 -19.34 -12.30 -5.89
N LEU A 235 -18.77 -11.12 -6.15
CA LEU A 235 -18.14 -10.26 -5.15
C LEU A 235 -19.20 -9.69 -4.19
N GLU A 236 -20.32 -9.20 -4.72
CA GLU A 236 -21.42 -8.65 -3.90
C GLU A 236 -22.02 -9.71 -2.97
N ASN A 237 -22.24 -10.93 -3.45
CA ASN A 237 -22.73 -12.06 -2.65
C ASN A 237 -21.76 -12.44 -1.52
N GLN A 238 -20.47 -12.13 -1.66
CA GLN A 238 -19.45 -12.34 -0.63
C GLN A 238 -19.29 -11.13 0.32
N GLY A 239 -20.12 -10.09 0.14
CA GLY A 239 -20.14 -8.89 0.97
C GLY A 239 -19.21 -7.78 0.50
N VAL A 240 -18.62 -7.88 -0.70
CA VAL A 240 -17.81 -6.81 -1.29
C VAL A 240 -18.72 -5.70 -1.78
N ARG A 241 -18.39 -4.45 -1.43
CA ARG A 241 -19.12 -3.26 -1.87
C ARG A 241 -18.16 -2.31 -2.58
N LEU A 242 -18.59 -1.68 -3.66
CA LEU A 242 -17.73 -0.87 -4.54
C LEU A 242 -17.77 0.62 -4.18
N TYR A 243 -17.91 0.94 -2.90
CA TYR A 243 -18.02 2.31 -2.42
C TYR A 243 -17.33 2.46 -1.07
N ARG A 244 -17.01 3.70 -0.70
CA ARG A 244 -16.39 4.03 0.58
C ARG A 244 -17.27 3.56 1.75
N PRO A 245 -16.72 2.86 2.76
CA PRO A 245 -17.48 2.46 3.94
C PRO A 245 -18.23 3.61 4.59
N PRO A 246 -19.43 3.34 5.16
CA PRO A 246 -20.15 4.36 5.90
C PRO A 246 -19.26 4.87 7.02
N PRO A 247 -19.46 6.13 7.46
CA PRO A 247 -18.57 6.78 8.42
C PRO A 247 -18.28 5.98 9.72
N ARG A 248 -19.18 5.07 10.10
CA ARG A 248 -19.05 4.14 11.23
C ARG A 248 -17.99 3.06 11.05
N GLU A 249 -18.05 2.37 9.92
CA GLU A 249 -17.06 1.33 9.55
C GLU A 249 -15.73 1.97 9.12
N TYR A 250 -15.80 3.19 8.58
CA TYR A 250 -14.64 3.94 8.11
C TYR A 250 -13.55 4.10 9.18
N SER A 251 -13.90 4.39 10.43
CA SER A 251 -12.93 4.57 11.52
C SER A 251 -12.12 3.29 11.80
N ILE A 252 -12.73 2.11 11.62
CA ILE A 252 -12.04 0.82 11.77
C ILE A 252 -11.04 0.61 10.64
N TYR A 253 -11.48 0.82 9.39
CA TYR A 253 -10.59 0.69 8.24
C TYR A 253 -9.47 1.73 8.25
N ARG A 254 -9.74 2.93 8.74
CA ARG A 254 -8.74 3.97 8.97
C ARG A 254 -7.71 3.52 10.00
N LEU A 255 -8.13 2.98 11.14
CA LEU A 255 -7.22 2.42 12.14
C LEU A 255 -6.34 1.31 11.52
N MET A 256 -6.88 0.46 10.64
CA MET A 256 -6.10 -0.56 9.92
C MET A 256 -5.00 0.07 9.05
N ILE A 257 -5.31 1.13 8.31
CA ILE A 257 -4.31 1.90 7.55
C ILE A 257 -3.26 2.46 8.52
N GLU A 258 -3.68 3.15 9.58
CA GLU A 258 -2.78 3.82 10.52
C GLU A 258 -1.82 2.86 11.22
N VAL A 259 -2.31 1.68 11.62
CA VAL A 259 -1.50 0.63 12.24
C VAL A 259 -0.50 0.03 11.25
N GLU A 260 -0.95 -0.32 10.04
CA GLU A 260 -0.05 -0.88 9.04
C GLU A 260 1.01 0.14 8.65
N HIS A 261 0.58 1.38 8.46
CA HIS A 261 1.42 2.50 8.12
C HIS A 261 2.48 2.76 9.20
N ALA A 262 2.08 2.86 10.47
CA ALA A 262 2.99 3.06 11.60
C ALA A 262 4.03 1.94 11.77
N LEU A 263 3.67 0.70 11.42
CA LEU A 263 4.54 -0.47 11.58
C LEU A 263 5.30 -0.86 10.31
N SER A 264 4.96 -0.28 9.15
CA SER A 264 5.57 -0.62 7.87
C SER A 264 7.02 -0.17 7.76
N GLY A 265 7.44 0.81 8.57
CA GLY A 265 8.74 1.48 8.42
C GLY A 265 8.86 2.29 7.12
N ARG A 266 7.79 2.36 6.31
CA ARG A 266 7.75 3.14 5.08
C ARG A 266 7.74 4.61 5.43
N PHE A 267 8.46 5.39 4.62
CA PHE A 267 8.42 6.83 4.76
C PHE A 267 7.01 7.34 4.42
N CYS A 268 6.49 8.25 5.24
CA CYS A 268 5.30 9.00 4.89
C CYS A 268 5.35 10.42 5.42
N SER A 269 4.84 11.34 4.60
CA SER A 269 4.70 12.75 4.94
C SER A 269 3.79 12.98 6.15
N CYS A 270 2.87 12.05 6.46
CA CYS A 270 2.09 12.07 7.70
C CYS A 270 2.97 12.05 8.94
N PHE A 271 4.10 11.32 8.92
CA PHE A 271 5.02 11.20 10.05
C PHE A 271 5.85 12.45 10.34
N ARG A 272 5.83 13.44 9.45
CA ARG A 272 6.53 14.70 9.63
C ARG A 272 5.76 15.61 10.59
N LEU A 273 6.41 15.93 11.71
CA LEU A 273 5.94 16.93 12.66
C LEU A 273 5.76 18.27 11.93
N ARG A 274 4.54 18.80 11.90
CA ARG A 274 4.22 20.11 11.34
C ARG A 274 3.34 20.86 12.34
N GLU A 275 3.70 22.10 12.66
CA GLU A 275 2.85 22.98 13.45
C GLU A 275 1.51 23.21 12.73
N GLY A 276 0.39 23.21 13.48
CA GLY A 276 -0.93 23.54 12.94
C GLY A 276 -1.71 22.40 12.27
N ARG A 277 -1.35 21.12 12.46
CA ARG A 277 -2.21 20.00 12.03
C ARG A 277 -3.36 19.78 13.03
N ASP A 278 -4.59 20.03 12.60
CA ASP A 278 -5.79 19.80 13.42
C ASP A 278 -6.16 18.31 13.59
N CYS A 279 -5.57 17.41 12.80
CA CYS A 279 -5.92 15.97 12.78
C CYS A 279 -5.05 15.06 13.65
N HIS A 280 -3.94 15.60 14.19
CA HIS A 280 -2.92 14.87 14.93
C HIS A 280 -2.54 15.67 16.18
N ALA A 281 -2.18 14.98 17.27
CA ALA A 281 -1.59 15.69 18.41
C ALA A 281 -0.18 16.19 18.03
N TYR A 282 0.28 17.27 18.65
CA TYR A 282 1.56 17.93 18.33
C TYR A 282 2.77 16.99 18.28
N TYR A 283 2.73 15.87 19.02
CA TYR A 283 3.79 14.86 19.10
C TYR A 283 3.39 13.48 18.54
N GLU A 284 2.22 13.35 17.93
CA GLU A 284 1.73 12.07 17.39
C GLU A 284 1.45 12.19 15.91
N THR A 285 2.27 11.54 15.09
CA THR A 285 2.21 11.69 13.64
C THR A 285 1.69 10.44 12.91
N HIS A 286 1.42 9.36 13.65
CA HIS A 286 1.08 8.06 13.07
C HIS A 286 -0.40 7.70 13.24
N ILE A 287 -0.98 8.05 14.37
CA ILE A 287 -2.39 7.78 14.70
C ILE A 287 -3.17 9.10 14.71
N ASP A 288 -4.36 9.09 14.13
CA ASP A 288 -5.23 10.26 14.18
C ASP A 288 -5.83 10.48 15.58
N LEU A 289 -6.36 11.68 15.84
CA LEU A 289 -6.96 12.00 17.14
C LEU A 289 -8.17 11.11 17.53
N GLU A 290 -9.10 10.86 16.62
CA GLU A 290 -10.27 9.98 16.80
C GLU A 290 -9.82 8.55 17.12
N SER A 291 -8.91 8.00 16.32
CA SER A 291 -8.33 6.68 16.53
C SER A 291 -7.57 6.62 17.85
N ALA A 292 -6.84 7.70 18.20
CA ALA A 292 -6.06 7.72 19.42
C ALA A 292 -6.95 7.63 20.67
N VAL A 293 -8.05 8.40 20.68
CA VAL A 293 -9.02 8.42 21.78
C VAL A 293 -9.81 7.12 21.85
N THR A 294 -10.27 6.63 20.71
CA THR A 294 -11.24 5.51 20.65
C THR A 294 -10.57 4.16 20.92
N PHE A 295 -9.31 4.01 20.48
CA PHE A 295 -8.61 2.73 20.47
C PHE A 295 -7.48 2.63 21.50
N GLY A 296 -7.50 3.50 22.53
CA GLY A 296 -6.69 3.37 23.73
C GLY A 296 -5.26 3.92 23.61
N PHE A 297 -4.93 4.61 22.52
CA PHE A 297 -3.61 5.24 22.35
C PHE A 297 -3.49 6.59 23.06
N HIS A 298 -4.60 7.22 23.43
CA HIS A 298 -4.60 8.48 24.16
C HIS A 298 -3.93 8.29 25.54
N GLN A 299 -2.97 9.16 25.86
CA GLN A 299 -2.12 9.09 27.07
C GLN A 299 -1.23 7.84 27.18
N ALA A 300 -1.20 6.97 26.18
CA ALA A 300 -0.27 5.85 26.14
C ALA A 300 1.17 6.38 25.95
N ASN A 301 2.10 5.87 26.76
CA ASN A 301 3.53 6.12 26.58
C ASN A 301 4.08 5.39 25.35
N SER A 302 5.32 5.69 24.93
CA SER A 302 5.88 5.12 23.68
C SER A 302 5.89 3.59 23.63
N TRP A 303 6.12 2.91 24.76
CA TRP A 303 6.09 1.44 24.81
C TRP A 303 4.65 0.91 24.73
N GLU A 304 3.72 1.51 25.47
CA GLU A 304 2.29 1.17 25.43
C GLU A 304 1.71 1.35 24.01
N ARG A 305 2.10 2.44 23.33
CA ARG A 305 1.72 2.69 21.93
C ARG A 305 2.27 1.62 21.00
N TRP A 306 3.55 1.29 21.13
CA TRP A 306 4.16 0.21 20.34
C TRP A 306 3.44 -1.13 20.58
N GLN A 307 3.07 -1.45 21.83
CA GLN A 307 2.30 -2.66 22.12
C GLN A 307 0.90 -2.63 21.52
N LEU A 308 0.19 -1.51 21.59
CA LEU A 308 -1.12 -1.37 20.96
C LEU A 308 -1.05 -1.53 19.45
N LEU A 309 -0.07 -0.91 18.79
CA LEU A 309 0.15 -1.10 17.35
C LEU A 309 0.32 -2.58 16.99
N ASN A 310 1.18 -3.30 17.73
CA ASN A 310 1.40 -4.74 17.50
C ASN A 310 0.15 -5.58 17.80
N PHE A 311 -0.60 -5.23 18.85
CA PHE A 311 -1.86 -5.88 19.17
C PHE A 311 -2.89 -5.68 18.07
N TYR A 312 -3.10 -4.46 17.59
CA TYR A 312 -4.04 -4.19 16.50
C TYR A 312 -3.60 -4.88 15.21
N LYS A 313 -2.29 -4.89 14.89
CA LYS A 313 -1.78 -5.65 13.74
C LYS A 313 -2.11 -7.14 13.86
N HIS A 314 -1.92 -7.72 15.04
CA HIS A 314 -2.30 -9.11 15.31
C HIS A 314 -3.81 -9.34 15.22
N LEU A 315 -4.61 -8.44 15.80
CA LEU A 315 -6.07 -8.46 15.78
C LEU A 315 -6.58 -8.49 14.33
N PHE A 316 -6.10 -7.59 13.46
CA PHE A 316 -6.53 -7.48 12.06
C PHE A 316 -6.15 -8.68 11.20
N GLN A 317 -5.12 -9.43 11.59
CA GLN A 317 -4.70 -10.66 10.92
C GLN A 317 -5.46 -11.90 11.43
N SER A 318 -6.26 -11.77 12.48
CA SER A 318 -7.04 -12.88 13.02
C SER A 318 -8.17 -13.28 12.06
N PRO A 319 -8.36 -14.59 11.75
CA PRO A 319 -9.50 -15.05 10.95
C PRO A 319 -10.86 -14.72 11.56
N SER A 320 -10.92 -14.52 12.88
CA SER A 320 -12.14 -14.17 13.62
C SER A 320 -12.43 -12.66 13.62
N PHE A 321 -11.52 -11.84 13.09
CA PHE A 321 -11.72 -10.40 13.02
C PHE A 321 -12.84 -10.02 12.05
N ASN A 322 -13.71 -9.12 12.50
CA ASN A 322 -14.77 -8.54 11.69
C ASN A 322 -14.88 -7.03 11.95
N ALA A 323 -14.55 -6.23 10.93
CA ALA A 323 -14.58 -4.77 11.04
C ALA A 323 -15.96 -4.20 11.39
N GLN A 324 -17.04 -4.83 10.93
CA GLN A 324 -18.41 -4.39 11.22
C GLN A 324 -18.81 -4.67 12.68
N LEU A 325 -18.41 -5.82 13.21
CA LEU A 325 -18.63 -6.14 14.63
C LEU A 325 -17.81 -5.22 15.54
N MET A 326 -16.56 -4.92 15.16
CA MET A 326 -15.74 -3.95 15.87
C MET A 326 -16.38 -2.55 15.84
N ALA A 327 -16.81 -2.08 14.67
CA ALA A 327 -17.50 -0.80 14.53
C ALA A 327 -18.74 -0.72 15.42
N LYS A 328 -19.56 -1.78 15.44
CA LYS A 328 -20.74 -1.86 16.32
C LYS A 328 -20.35 -1.79 17.80
N ALA A 329 -19.29 -2.47 18.22
CA ALA A 329 -18.81 -2.46 19.60
C ALA A 329 -18.21 -1.10 20.01
N THR A 330 -17.60 -0.38 19.06
CA THR A 330 -17.12 1.00 19.26
C THR A 330 -18.26 1.99 19.49
N GLU A 331 -19.43 1.76 18.89
CA GLU A 331 -20.61 2.63 19.03
C GLU A 331 -21.52 2.27 20.20
N ASP A 332 -21.29 1.13 20.84
CA ASP A 332 -22.12 0.68 21.95
C ASP A 332 -22.08 1.69 23.12
N PRO A 333 -23.23 2.07 23.68
CA PRO A 333 -23.28 2.88 24.90
C PRO A 333 -22.51 2.27 26.08
N ASP A 334 -22.39 0.94 26.12
CA ASP A 334 -21.53 0.25 27.06
C ASP A 334 -20.05 0.37 26.64
N LEU A 335 -19.28 1.08 27.49
CA LEU A 335 -17.86 1.31 27.29
C LEU A 335 -17.05 0.00 27.32
N GLY A 336 -17.60 -1.07 27.90
CA GLY A 336 -17.01 -2.41 27.90
C GLY A 336 -17.10 -3.16 26.58
N SER A 337 -18.06 -2.85 25.70
CA SER A 337 -18.36 -3.71 24.54
C SER A 337 -17.20 -3.86 23.55
N LEU A 338 -16.39 -2.81 23.37
CA LEU A 338 -15.19 -2.88 22.52
C LEU A 338 -14.14 -3.84 23.10
N GLU A 339 -13.99 -3.85 24.42
CA GLU A 339 -13.08 -4.79 25.08
C GLU A 339 -13.61 -6.21 25.00
N ASP A 340 -14.91 -6.41 25.21
CA ASP A 340 -15.54 -7.73 25.08
C ASP A 340 -15.39 -8.29 23.66
N TYR A 341 -15.53 -7.42 22.64
CA TYR A 341 -15.22 -7.79 21.26
C TYR A 341 -13.75 -8.17 21.09
N PHE A 342 -12.80 -7.39 21.61
CA PHE A 342 -11.38 -7.73 21.54
C PHE A 342 -11.06 -9.05 22.24
N ASP A 343 -11.62 -9.31 23.42
CA ASP A 343 -11.45 -10.59 24.13
C ASP A 343 -12.10 -11.76 23.39
N SER A 344 -13.18 -11.53 22.63
CA SER A 344 -13.78 -12.56 21.78
C SER A 344 -12.88 -12.98 20.61
N VAL A 345 -12.03 -12.07 20.11
CA VAL A 345 -11.10 -12.33 18.99
C VAL A 345 -9.72 -12.77 19.50
N VAL A 346 -9.26 -12.16 20.59
CA VAL A 346 -7.98 -12.42 21.25
C VAL A 346 -8.24 -12.59 22.75
N PRO A 347 -8.48 -13.83 23.22
CA PRO A 347 -8.79 -14.07 24.63
C PRO A 347 -7.70 -13.54 25.56
N ASP A 348 -8.12 -12.98 26.70
CA ASP A 348 -7.26 -12.38 27.72
C ASP A 348 -6.36 -11.26 27.16
N MET A 349 -6.89 -10.41 26.27
CA MET A 349 -6.09 -9.39 25.57
C MET A 349 -5.40 -8.42 26.53
N ARG A 350 -6.06 -8.04 27.62
CA ARG A 350 -5.48 -7.19 28.68
C ARG A 350 -4.25 -7.82 29.31
N MET A 351 -4.32 -9.12 29.65
CA MET A 351 -3.19 -9.87 30.22
C MET A 351 -2.02 -9.96 29.24
N LYS A 352 -2.29 -10.09 27.94
CA LYS A 352 -1.26 -10.16 26.89
C LYS A 352 -0.57 -8.83 26.64
N LEU A 353 -1.28 -7.72 26.82
CA LEU A 353 -0.77 -6.36 26.68
C LEU A 353 -0.05 -5.85 27.95
N TRP A 354 -0.39 -6.41 29.10
CA TRP A 354 0.09 -5.95 30.41
C TRP A 354 1.57 -6.23 30.64
N ASP A 355 2.32 -5.21 31.08
CA ASP A 355 3.66 -5.35 31.64
C ASP A 355 3.75 -4.55 32.94
N LYS A 356 3.97 -5.25 34.07
CA LYS A 356 4.00 -4.64 35.42
C LYS A 356 5.06 -3.55 35.60
N HIS A 357 6.06 -3.48 34.73
CA HIS A 357 7.17 -2.51 34.80
C HIS A 357 7.03 -1.37 33.79
N ARG A 358 6.16 -1.51 32.78
CA ARG A 358 6.09 -0.59 31.63
C ARG A 358 4.70 -0.06 31.31
N ALA A 359 3.65 -0.72 31.81
CA ALA A 359 2.26 -0.34 31.63
C ALA A 359 1.69 0.35 32.88
N ASN A 360 0.85 1.35 32.67
CA ASN A 360 -0.01 1.91 33.72
C ASN A 360 -1.04 0.87 34.17
N ILE A 361 -1.42 0.81 35.47
CA ILE A 361 -2.50 -0.02 36.07
C ILE A 361 -3.77 -0.10 35.21
N LEU A 362 -4.11 0.97 34.49
CA LEU A 362 -5.33 1.05 33.70
C LEU A 362 -5.13 0.80 32.20
N PHE A 363 -3.94 0.38 31.76
CA PHE A 363 -3.65 0.08 30.35
C PHE A 363 -4.24 -1.27 29.91
N PRO A 364 -4.87 -1.36 28.71
CA PRO A 364 -5.28 -0.25 27.86
C PRO A 364 -6.55 0.44 28.39
N ARG A 365 -6.64 1.77 28.27
CA ARG A 365 -7.74 2.59 28.81
C ARG A 365 -8.97 2.63 27.89
N LEU A 366 -9.36 1.50 27.29
CA LEU A 366 -10.42 1.46 26.26
C LEU A 366 -11.82 1.79 26.82
N ARG A 367 -12.04 1.57 28.12
CA ARG A 367 -13.27 2.00 28.82
C ARG A 367 -13.31 3.51 29.11
N ASP A 368 -12.19 4.23 29.01
CA ASP A 368 -12.09 5.65 29.39
C ASP A 368 -12.27 6.60 28.17
N ARG A 369 -12.96 6.17 27.10
CA ARG A 369 -13.12 6.94 25.85
C ARG A 369 -13.60 8.36 26.17
N LEU A 370 -12.89 9.37 25.67
CA LEU A 370 -13.23 10.77 25.94
C LEU A 370 -14.56 11.15 25.27
N ARG A 371 -15.58 11.47 26.07
CA ARG A 371 -16.79 12.14 25.57
C ARG A 371 -16.47 13.62 25.41
N GLY A 372 -16.36 14.07 24.17
CA GLY A 372 -16.27 15.51 23.87
C GLY A 372 -17.66 16.15 23.84
N TRP A 373 -17.71 17.47 23.90
CA TRP A 373 -18.88 18.26 23.55
C TRP A 373 -18.51 19.14 22.36
N ASP A 374 -19.37 19.24 21.35
CA ASP A 374 -19.10 20.13 20.21
C ASP A 374 -19.27 21.59 20.61
N ARG A 375 -18.97 22.52 19.68
CA ARG A 375 -19.10 23.97 19.93
C ARG A 375 -20.53 24.40 20.25
N ASP A 376 -21.53 23.56 19.96
CA ASP A 376 -22.95 23.79 20.22
C ASP A 376 -23.44 23.10 21.50
N GLY A 377 -22.53 22.53 22.30
CA GLY A 377 -22.85 21.87 23.57
C GLY A 377 -23.58 20.53 23.38
N ARG A 378 -23.47 19.91 22.21
CA ARG A 378 -23.99 18.55 21.98
C ARG A 378 -22.92 17.55 22.33
N PRO A 379 -23.27 16.40 22.93
CA PRO A 379 -22.29 15.35 23.17
C PRO A 379 -21.74 14.90 21.80
N ILE A 380 -20.41 14.97 21.65
CA ILE A 380 -19.69 14.35 20.54
C ILE A 380 -19.86 12.86 20.75
N MET A 381 -20.91 12.32 20.14
CA MET A 381 -20.99 10.91 19.85
C MET A 381 -19.73 10.58 19.04
N HIS A 382 -19.01 9.51 19.38
CA HIS A 382 -17.78 9.06 18.68
C HIS A 382 -17.96 8.79 17.18
N HIS A 383 -19.14 9.08 16.66
CA HIS A 383 -19.55 8.96 15.28
C HIS A 383 -19.21 10.31 14.66
N HIS A 384 -17.95 10.43 14.20
CA HIS A 384 -17.48 11.49 13.30
C HIS A 384 -16.99 12.75 14.01
N LEU A 385 -15.80 12.66 14.62
CA LEU A 385 -14.88 13.78 14.45
C LEU A 385 -14.62 13.88 12.94
N VAL A 386 -15.25 14.84 12.27
CA VAL A 386 -15.11 15.03 10.83
C VAL A 386 -13.62 15.25 10.56
N CYS A 387 -12.95 14.21 10.08
CA CYS A 387 -11.62 14.33 9.52
C CYS A 387 -11.75 15.20 8.27
N ARG A 388 -11.46 16.49 8.40
CA ARG A 388 -11.42 17.45 7.29
C ARG A 388 -10.04 17.43 6.62
N CYS A 389 -9.45 16.25 6.42
CA CYS A 389 -8.30 16.16 5.54
C CYS A 389 -8.80 16.29 4.09
N LYS A 390 -8.63 17.48 3.51
CA LYS A 390 -8.53 17.59 2.06
C LYS A 390 -7.15 17.07 1.71
N GLU A 391 -7.09 16.04 0.86
CA GLU A 391 -5.88 15.54 0.22
C GLU A 391 -4.90 14.80 1.17
N HIS A 392 -4.86 13.46 1.16
CA HIS A 392 -3.94 12.65 0.33
C HIS A 392 -3.70 13.13 -1.10
N ASP A 393 -3.21 14.36 -1.21
CA ASP A 393 -2.56 14.91 -2.39
C ASP A 393 -1.60 16.01 -1.88
N VAL A 394 -0.54 16.25 -2.65
CA VAL A 394 0.52 17.26 -2.50
C VAL A 394 1.84 16.85 -1.80
N LEU A 395 2.83 16.66 -2.69
CA LEU A 395 4.26 17.04 -2.70
C LEU A 395 5.14 16.75 -1.48
N GLU A 396 6.14 15.94 -1.82
CA GLU A 396 7.46 15.67 -1.28
C GLU A 396 7.86 16.14 0.14
N PRO A 397 8.62 15.29 0.85
CA PRO A 397 9.22 15.61 2.13
C PRO A 397 10.47 16.52 2.00
N PRO A 398 10.49 17.80 2.46
CA PRO A 398 11.70 18.62 2.49
C PRO A 398 12.74 18.00 3.43
N GLY A 399 13.75 17.35 2.87
CA GLY A 399 14.83 16.68 3.60
C GLY A 399 16.09 16.46 2.76
N ILE A 400 16.04 16.71 1.45
CA ILE A 400 17.24 16.94 0.65
C ILE A 400 17.37 18.45 0.49
N VAL A 401 18.45 18.95 1.06
CA VAL A 401 18.87 20.35 1.06
C VAL A 401 19.03 20.81 -0.39
N HIS A 402 18.22 21.78 -0.85
CA HIS A 402 18.67 22.65 -1.94
C HIS A 402 19.72 23.60 -1.38
N SER A 403 20.97 23.16 -1.41
CA SER A 403 22.08 24.08 -1.53
C SER A 403 22.22 24.40 -3.01
N LEU A 404 22.00 25.68 -3.33
CA LEU A 404 22.53 26.40 -4.51
C LEU A 404 21.91 26.02 -5.87
N LEU A 405 20.87 26.76 -6.29
CA LEU A 405 20.95 27.88 -7.23
C LEU A 405 19.55 28.46 -7.51
#